data_AF-A0A955J0M6-F1
#
_entry.id   AF-A0A955J0M6-F1
#
_cell.length_a   1.000
_cell.length_b   1.000
_cell.length_c   1.000
_cell.angle_alpha   90.00
_cell.angle_beta   90.00
_cell.angle_gamma   90.00
#
_symmetry.space_group_name_H-M   'P 1'
#
loop_
_entity.id
_entity.type
_entity.pdbx_description
1 polymer ?
#
loop_
_entity_poly.entity_id
_entity_poly.type
_entity_poly.pdbx_seq_one_letter_code
_entity_poly.pdbx_strand_id
1 'polypeptide(L)'
;FALAVGVLPYPLTFLCTDFISELYGRKRANQVVWVGFILNLWVMFILWAGGALPGFEPAGEPKTGVFFDVQRLAFGAVAASMFAYLVAQLVDVHVFHFWKKLTKGKHLWLRNNGSTLVSQLVDTVAVILITHYYAHALPVEEAKAIMPQLLLFIATGYVFKMLCAFADTVPFYMGASWLTKYLRLPPATETPHPPAAAAVEAGVG
;
A
#
# COMPACT_ATOMS: atom_id res chain seq x y z
N PHE A 1 -22.57 -4.67 -7.29
CA PHE A 1 -21.14 -4.32 -7.26
C PHE A 1 -20.74 -4.20 -5.80
N ALA A 2 -19.80 -5.01 -5.32
CA ALA A 2 -19.34 -5.00 -3.94
C ALA A 2 -17.84 -4.66 -3.93
N LEU A 3 -17.49 -3.55 -3.27
CA LEU A 3 -16.13 -3.05 -3.16
C LEU A 3 -15.85 -2.79 -1.68
N ALA A 4 -14.72 -3.29 -1.19
CA ALA A 4 -14.28 -2.97 0.16
C ALA A 4 -13.92 -1.46 0.24
N VAL A 5 -14.44 -0.76 1.25
CA VAL A 5 -14.20 0.68 1.46
C VAL A 5 -12.70 0.99 1.57
N GLY A 6 -11.91 0.07 2.12
CA GLY A 6 -10.45 0.19 2.21
C GLY A 6 -9.71 0.23 0.87
N VAL A 7 -10.38 -0.03 -0.25
CA VAL A 7 -9.80 0.11 -1.61
C VAL A 7 -9.93 1.54 -2.12
N LEU A 8 -10.81 2.38 -1.54
CA LEU A 8 -10.99 3.78 -1.99
C LEU A 8 -9.75 4.68 -1.85
N PRO A 9 -8.87 4.52 -0.84
CA PRO A 9 -7.63 5.30 -0.75
C PRO A 9 -6.58 4.92 -1.81
N TYR A 10 -6.69 3.74 -2.44
CA TYR A 10 -5.67 3.24 -3.38
C TYR A 10 -5.30 4.25 -4.48
N PRO A 11 -6.26 4.81 -5.25
CA PRO A 11 -5.96 5.74 -6.35
C PRO A 11 -5.13 6.94 -5.88
N LEU A 12 -5.54 7.55 -4.77
CA LEU A 12 -4.82 8.67 -4.17
C LEU A 12 -3.40 8.27 -3.71
N THR A 13 -3.27 7.13 -3.04
CA THR A 13 -1.96 6.65 -2.56
C THR A 13 -1.02 6.26 -3.71
N PHE A 14 -1.54 5.67 -4.79
CA PHE A 14 -0.78 5.35 -5.99
C PHE A 14 -0.30 6.63 -6.66
N LEU A 15 -1.21 7.58 -6.90
CA LEU A 15 -0.87 8.88 -7.48
C LEU A 15 0.21 9.61 -6.66
N CYS A 16 0.07 9.68 -5.34
CA CYS A 16 1.09 10.27 -4.46
C CYS A 16 2.44 9.52 -4.56
N THR A 17 2.43 8.19 -4.57
CA THR A 17 3.66 7.39 -4.64
C THR A 17 4.35 7.55 -6.00
N ASP A 18 3.58 7.65 -7.09
CA ASP A 18 4.09 7.88 -8.44
C ASP A 18 4.71 9.27 -8.56
N PHE A 19 4.06 10.31 -8.03
CA PHE A 19 4.66 11.66 -7.94
C PHE A 19 5.99 11.64 -7.18
N ILE A 20 6.03 10.96 -6.04
CA ILE A 20 7.26 10.86 -5.25
C ILE A 20 8.34 10.09 -6.02
N SER A 21 7.99 9.00 -6.68
CA SER A 21 8.95 8.20 -7.45
C SER A 21 9.53 8.99 -8.63
N GLU A 22 8.72 9.80 -9.31
CA GLU A 22 9.15 10.59 -10.46
C GLU A 22 10.00 11.81 -10.05
N LEU A 23 9.54 12.57 -9.04
CA LEU A 23 10.19 13.82 -8.63
C LEU A 23 11.44 13.58 -7.77
N TYR A 24 11.42 12.51 -6.96
CA TYR A 24 12.41 12.26 -5.92
C TYR A 24 13.17 10.94 -6.13
N GLY A 25 12.81 10.17 -7.15
CA GLY A 25 13.42 8.90 -7.48
C GLY A 25 12.96 7.74 -6.60
N ARG A 26 13.18 6.53 -7.11
CA ARG A 26 12.78 5.26 -6.48
C ARG A 26 13.23 5.09 -5.02
N LYS A 27 14.43 5.58 -4.67
CA LYS A 27 14.97 5.44 -3.29
C LYS A 27 14.11 6.16 -2.26
N ARG A 28 13.65 7.37 -2.58
CA ARG A 28 12.82 8.18 -1.67
C ARG A 28 11.38 7.65 -1.62
N ALA A 29 10.83 7.19 -2.75
CA ALA A 29 9.54 6.48 -2.74
C ALA A 29 9.55 5.24 -1.83
N ASN A 30 10.60 4.41 -1.93
CA ASN A 30 10.77 3.27 -1.03
C ASN A 30 10.88 3.67 0.44
N GLN A 31 11.54 4.79 0.77
CA GLN A 31 11.62 5.29 2.14
C GLN A 31 10.24 5.65 2.71
N VAL A 32 9.38 6.30 1.92
CA VAL A 32 8.01 6.65 2.35
C VAL A 32 7.20 5.40 2.67
N VAL A 33 7.32 4.35 1.85
CA VAL A 33 6.67 3.07 2.10
C VAL A 33 7.17 2.42 3.39
N TRP A 34 8.49 2.42 3.64
CA TRP A 34 9.07 1.92 4.88
C TRP A 34 8.63 2.71 6.11
N VAL A 35 8.52 4.03 6.01
CA VAL A 35 7.98 4.87 7.08
C VAL A 35 6.54 4.49 7.37
N GLY A 36 5.70 4.31 6.35
CA GLY A 36 4.32 3.84 6.52
C GLY A 36 4.23 2.47 7.20
N PHE A 37 5.12 1.54 6.86
CA PHE A 37 5.21 0.24 7.51
C PHE A 37 5.58 0.35 9.00
N ILE A 38 6.59 1.14 9.33
CA ILE A 38 7.03 1.37 10.73
C ILE A 38 5.92 2.06 11.54
N LEU A 39 5.21 3.02 10.94
CA LEU A 39 4.07 3.67 11.58
C LEU A 39 2.95 2.68 11.90
N ASN A 40 2.66 1.72 11.02
CA ASN A 40 1.69 0.66 11.30
C ASN A 40 2.14 -0.21 12.48
N LEU A 41 3.42 -0.59 12.54
CA LEU A 41 3.98 -1.30 13.69
C LEU A 41 3.87 -0.49 14.99
N TRP A 42 4.07 0.82 14.90
CA TRP A 42 3.96 1.72 16.05
C TRP A 42 2.53 1.82 16.58
N VAL A 43 1.54 1.94 15.68
CA VAL A 43 0.12 1.90 16.05
C VAL A 43 -0.24 0.58 16.74
N MET A 44 0.24 -0.54 16.19
CA MET A 44 0.04 -1.87 16.78
C MET A 44 0.66 -1.96 18.18
N PHE A 45 1.85 -1.41 18.38
CA PHE A 45 2.50 -1.36 19.68
C PHE A 45 1.69 -0.54 20.69
N ILE A 46 1.19 0.64 20.31
CA ILE A 46 0.34 1.48 21.17
C ILE A 46 -0.95 0.75 21.55
N LEU A 47 -1.61 0.11 20.57
CA LEU A 47 -2.82 -0.66 20.82
C LEU A 47 -2.56 -1.80 21.80
N TRP A 48 -1.46 -2.54 21.63
CA TRP A 48 -1.05 -3.60 22.56
C TRP A 48 -0.80 -3.05 23.97
N ALA A 49 -0.02 -1.96 24.09
CA ALA A 49 0.27 -1.32 25.37
C ALA A 49 -1.01 -0.84 26.08
N GLY A 50 -1.97 -0.27 25.33
CA GLY A 50 -3.27 0.14 25.84
C GLY A 50 -4.09 -1.02 26.43
N GLY A 51 -3.98 -2.22 25.86
CA GLY A 51 -4.64 -3.42 26.40
C GLY A 51 -3.93 -4.05 27.60
N ALA A 52 -2.62 -3.82 27.73
CA ALA A 52 -1.82 -4.31 28.86
C ALA A 52 -1.99 -3.47 30.13
N LEU A 53 -2.31 -2.18 29.98
CA LEU A 53 -2.51 -1.27 31.10
C LEU A 53 -3.91 -1.45 31.75
N PRO A 54 -4.03 -1.20 33.07
CA PRO A 54 -5.34 -1.18 33.72
C PRO A 54 -6.18 -0.02 33.19
N GLY A 55 -7.42 -0.30 32.81
CA GLY A 55 -8.38 0.74 32.40
C GLY A 55 -8.82 1.60 33.58
N PHE A 56 -9.35 2.78 33.29
CA PHE A 56 -9.93 3.70 34.28
C PHE A 56 -11.33 3.28 34.78
N GLU A 57 -11.74 2.05 34.50
CA GLU A 57 -13.07 1.58 34.84
C GLU A 57 -13.20 1.28 36.34
N PRO A 58 -14.37 1.55 36.93
CA PRO A 58 -14.65 1.18 38.31
C PRO A 58 -14.40 -0.31 38.53
N ALA A 59 -13.77 -0.66 39.66
CA ALA A 59 -13.52 -2.05 40.02
C ALA A 59 -14.84 -2.84 40.04
N GLY A 60 -14.98 -3.79 39.11
CA GLY A 60 -16.15 -4.66 38.99
C GLY A 60 -16.95 -4.50 37.69
N GLU A 61 -16.68 -3.47 36.87
CA GLU A 61 -17.24 -3.39 35.52
C GLU A 61 -16.36 -4.12 34.50
N PRO A 62 -16.96 -4.82 33.52
CA PRO A 62 -16.19 -5.49 32.49
C PRO A 62 -15.48 -4.47 31.61
N LYS A 63 -14.14 -4.54 31.59
CA LYS A 63 -13.24 -3.79 30.68
C LYS A 63 -13.95 -3.51 29.35
N THR A 64 -14.17 -2.24 29.00
CA THR A 64 -14.89 -1.78 27.79
C THR A 64 -14.62 -2.70 26.61
N GLY A 65 -15.58 -3.61 26.33
CA GLY A 65 -15.41 -4.66 25.32
C GLY A 65 -15.07 -4.07 23.94
N VAL A 66 -15.60 -2.89 23.66
CA VAL A 66 -15.38 -2.15 22.41
C VAL A 66 -13.88 -1.88 22.14
N PHE A 67 -13.09 -1.52 23.16
CA PHE A 67 -11.65 -1.30 22.96
C PHE A 67 -10.95 -2.60 22.56
N PHE A 68 -11.24 -3.70 23.25
CA PHE A 68 -10.65 -5.01 22.95
C PHE A 68 -11.14 -5.59 21.62
N ASP A 69 -12.38 -5.31 21.22
CA ASP A 69 -12.91 -5.66 19.91
C ASP A 69 -12.20 -4.90 18.80
N VAL A 70 -12.07 -3.57 18.93
CA VAL A 70 -11.31 -2.74 17.99
C VAL A 70 -9.83 -3.16 17.97
N GLN A 71 -9.24 -3.45 19.12
CA GLN A 71 -7.87 -3.93 19.23
C GLN A 71 -7.70 -5.26 18.49
N ARG A 72 -8.58 -6.25 18.70
CA ARG A 72 -8.53 -7.55 18.03
C ARG A 72 -8.71 -7.42 16.51
N LEU A 73 -9.67 -6.60 16.08
CA LEU A 73 -9.92 -6.34 14.67
C LEU A 73 -8.75 -5.62 14.01
N ALA A 74 -8.20 -4.58 14.65
CA ALA A 74 -7.02 -3.86 14.17
C ALA A 74 -5.82 -4.80 14.09
N PHE A 75 -5.58 -5.61 15.13
CA PHE A 75 -4.48 -6.57 15.13
C PHE A 75 -4.59 -7.56 13.99
N GLY A 76 -5.78 -8.14 13.80
CA GLY A 76 -6.02 -9.08 12.73
C GLY A 76 -5.90 -8.45 11.35
N ALA A 77 -6.52 -7.29 11.12
CA ALA A 77 -6.52 -6.61 9.83
C ALA A 77 -5.14 -6.07 9.45
N VAL A 78 -4.41 -5.47 10.39
CA VAL A 78 -3.08 -4.92 10.13
C VAL A 78 -2.07 -6.04 9.94
N ALA A 79 -2.06 -7.08 10.79
CA ALA A 79 -1.14 -8.21 10.62
C ALA A 79 -1.39 -8.96 9.30
N ALA A 80 -2.66 -9.17 8.95
CA ALA A 80 -3.08 -9.71 7.66
C ALA A 80 -2.53 -8.89 6.49
N SER A 81 -2.74 -7.57 6.53
CA SER A 81 -2.33 -6.66 5.46
C SER A 81 -0.81 -6.59 5.34
N MET A 82 -0.08 -6.60 6.45
CA MET A 82 1.38 -6.63 6.46
C MET A 82 1.92 -7.93 5.87
N PHE A 83 1.31 -9.07 6.18
CA PHE A 83 1.68 -10.35 5.60
C PHE A 83 1.41 -10.38 4.09
N ALA A 84 0.21 -9.96 3.67
CA ALA A 84 -0.16 -9.85 2.26
C ALA A 84 0.82 -8.96 1.48
N TYR A 85 1.15 -7.79 2.04
CA TYR A 85 2.11 -6.86 1.48
C TYR A 85 3.51 -7.48 1.35
N LEU A 86 4.02 -8.17 2.36
CA LEU A 86 5.34 -8.83 2.29
C LEU A 86 5.38 -9.88 1.18
N VAL A 87 4.33 -10.71 1.07
CA VAL A 87 4.21 -11.72 0.01
C VAL A 87 4.14 -11.04 -1.36
N ALA A 88 3.34 -9.99 -1.50
CA ALA A 88 3.22 -9.23 -2.75
C ALA A 88 4.55 -8.61 -3.17
N GLN A 89 5.34 -8.06 -2.23
CA GLN A 89 6.68 -7.52 -2.51
C GLN A 89 7.68 -8.60 -2.92
N LEU A 90 7.67 -9.76 -2.26
CA LEU A 90 8.52 -10.89 -2.65
C LEU A 90 8.22 -11.33 -4.08
N VAL A 91 6.94 -11.40 -4.45
CA VAL A 91 6.51 -11.70 -5.81
C VAL A 91 6.93 -10.60 -6.79
N ASP A 92 6.74 -9.32 -6.45
CA ASP A 92 7.19 -8.19 -7.28
C ASP A 92 8.67 -8.31 -7.65
N VAL A 93 9.54 -8.54 -6.65
CA VAL A 93 10.99 -8.67 -6.86
C VAL A 93 11.32 -9.87 -7.74
N HIS A 94 10.68 -11.03 -7.53
CA HIS A 94 10.92 -12.22 -8.34
C HIS A 94 10.47 -12.01 -9.79
N VAL A 95 9.28 -11.46 -10.00
CA VAL A 95 8.71 -11.18 -11.33
C VAL A 95 9.54 -10.13 -12.05
N PHE A 96 9.98 -9.08 -11.36
CA PHE A 96 10.87 -8.06 -11.91
C PHE A 96 12.17 -8.67 -12.44
N HIS A 97 12.80 -9.56 -11.67
CA HIS A 97 14.03 -10.24 -12.08
C HIS A 97 13.80 -11.25 -13.21
N PHE A 98 12.67 -11.95 -13.19
CA PHE A 98 12.24 -12.82 -14.29
C PHE A 98 12.17 -12.03 -15.61
N TRP A 99 11.46 -10.91 -15.61
CA TRP A 99 11.36 -10.04 -16.78
C TRP A 99 12.72 -9.37 -17.13
N LYS A 100 13.58 -9.05 -16.16
CA LYS A 100 14.96 -8.57 -16.40
C LYS A 100 15.80 -9.58 -17.16
N LYS A 101 15.73 -10.85 -16.78
CA LYS A 101 16.43 -11.95 -17.46
C LYS A 101 15.86 -12.19 -18.86
N LEU A 102 14.54 -12.16 -19.00
CA LEU A 102 13.85 -12.41 -20.27
C LEU A 102 14.10 -11.30 -21.31
N THR A 103 14.04 -10.04 -20.89
CA THR A 103 14.19 -8.86 -21.76
C THR A 103 15.65 -8.43 -21.96
N LYS A 104 16.62 -9.18 -21.43
CA LYS A 104 18.07 -8.85 -21.46
C LYS A 104 18.36 -7.40 -21.01
N GLY A 105 17.59 -6.91 -20.05
CA GLY A 105 17.79 -5.55 -19.55
C GLY A 105 17.21 -4.41 -20.40
N LYS A 106 16.52 -4.68 -21.53
CA LYS A 106 16.12 -3.63 -22.49
C LYS A 106 14.80 -2.90 -22.18
N HIS A 107 13.81 -3.56 -21.59
CA HIS A 107 12.46 -2.98 -21.42
C HIS A 107 12.14 -2.70 -19.95
N LEU A 108 12.64 -1.59 -19.41
CA LEU A 108 12.46 -1.24 -17.98
C LEU A 108 10.99 -1.02 -17.63
N TRP A 109 10.23 -0.40 -18.54
CA TRP A 109 8.80 -0.15 -18.38
C TRP A 109 8.00 -1.45 -18.26
N LEU A 110 8.25 -2.44 -19.13
CA LEU A 110 7.54 -3.72 -19.11
C LEU A 110 7.82 -4.50 -17.81
N ARG A 111 9.06 -4.40 -17.31
CA ARG A 111 9.46 -5.02 -16.04
C ARG A 111 8.77 -4.40 -14.85
N ASN A 112 8.69 -3.08 -14.80
CA ASN A 112 8.10 -2.34 -13.69
C ASN A 112 6.57 -2.53 -13.66
N ASN A 113 5.90 -2.28 -14.78
CA ASN A 113 4.43 -2.43 -14.85
C ASN A 113 4.01 -3.90 -14.75
N GLY A 114 4.75 -4.81 -15.37
CA GLY A 114 4.48 -6.24 -15.29
C GLY A 114 4.63 -6.77 -13.87
N SER A 115 5.66 -6.36 -13.12
CA SER A 115 5.83 -6.78 -11.72
C SER A 115 4.79 -6.14 -10.80
N THR A 116 4.43 -4.87 -11.02
CA THR A 116 3.38 -4.17 -10.27
C THR A 116 2.00 -4.78 -10.48
N LEU A 117 1.62 -5.11 -11.72
CA LEU A 117 0.33 -5.76 -12.00
C LEU A 117 0.20 -7.14 -11.36
N VAL A 118 1.29 -7.91 -11.36
CA VAL A 118 1.31 -9.25 -10.73
C VAL A 118 1.31 -9.15 -9.21
N SER A 119 2.07 -8.21 -8.64
CA SER A 119 2.11 -8.02 -7.19
C SER A 119 0.80 -7.47 -6.64
N GLN A 120 0.12 -6.54 -7.35
CA GLN A 120 -1.21 -6.07 -6.98
C GLN A 120 -2.27 -7.18 -7.01
N LEU A 121 -2.15 -8.13 -7.94
CA LEU A 121 -3.04 -9.30 -7.97
C LEU A 121 -2.82 -10.16 -6.74
N VAL A 122 -1.55 -10.49 -6.42
CA VAL A 122 -1.20 -11.28 -5.23
C VAL A 122 -1.63 -10.58 -3.95
N ASP A 123 -1.40 -9.27 -3.83
CA ASP A 123 -1.87 -8.45 -2.70
C ASP A 123 -3.38 -8.56 -2.53
N THR A 124 -4.14 -8.33 -3.60
CA THR A 124 -5.61 -8.33 -3.56
C THR A 124 -6.17 -9.71 -3.19
N VAL A 125 -5.58 -10.77 -3.74
CA VAL A 125 -5.93 -12.16 -3.38
C VAL A 125 -5.63 -12.41 -1.90
N ALA A 126 -4.43 -12.07 -1.43
CA ALA A 126 -4.02 -12.31 -0.05
C ALA A 126 -4.91 -11.54 0.94
N VAL A 127 -5.16 -10.25 0.70
CA VAL A 127 -6.04 -9.44 1.55
C VAL A 127 -7.43 -10.06 1.63
N ILE A 128 -8.06 -10.43 0.51
CA ILE A 128 -9.41 -10.99 0.51
C ILE A 128 -9.47 -12.34 1.22
N LEU A 129 -8.50 -13.23 0.96
CA LEU A 129 -8.45 -14.53 1.63
C LEU A 129 -8.26 -14.37 3.13
N ILE A 130 -7.37 -13.48 3.58
CA ILE A 130 -7.14 -13.29 5.01
C ILE A 130 -8.36 -12.60 5.67
N THR A 131 -8.94 -11.58 5.04
CA THR A 131 -10.17 -10.94 5.54
C THR A 131 -11.32 -11.96 5.66
N HIS A 132 -11.39 -12.93 4.76
CA HIS A 132 -12.44 -13.94 4.78
C HIS A 132 -12.20 -15.00 5.87
N TYR A 133 -11.05 -15.67 5.83
CA TYR A 133 -10.78 -16.84 6.67
C TYR A 133 -10.31 -16.48 8.09
N TYR A 134 -9.69 -15.32 8.27
CA TYR A 134 -9.14 -14.91 9.57
C TYR A 134 -9.97 -13.84 10.26
N ALA A 135 -10.41 -12.81 9.51
CA ALA A 135 -11.16 -11.70 10.09
C ALA A 135 -12.68 -11.91 10.09
N HIS A 136 -13.20 -12.88 9.32
CA HIS A 136 -14.64 -13.11 9.11
C HIS A 136 -15.43 -11.82 8.80
N ALA A 137 -14.78 -10.84 8.17
CA ALA A 137 -15.31 -9.49 8.00
C ALA A 137 -15.89 -9.24 6.59
N LEU A 138 -15.85 -10.24 5.71
CA LEU A 138 -16.42 -10.15 4.37
C LEU A 138 -17.91 -10.50 4.40
N PRO A 139 -18.78 -9.70 3.76
CA PRO A 139 -20.21 -10.02 3.64
C PRO A 139 -20.38 -11.14 2.61
N VAL A 140 -20.32 -12.39 3.09
CA VAL A 140 -20.48 -13.60 2.29
C VAL A 140 -21.82 -14.25 2.67
N GLU A 141 -22.62 -14.61 1.68
CA GLU A 141 -23.86 -15.34 1.91
C GLU A 141 -23.53 -16.83 2.13
N GLU A 142 -23.84 -17.35 3.32
CA GLU A 142 -23.59 -18.75 3.69
C GLU A 142 -24.34 -19.75 2.81
N ALA A 143 -25.49 -19.35 2.24
CA ALA A 143 -26.32 -20.19 1.37
C ALA A 143 -25.73 -20.40 -0.05
N LYS A 144 -24.69 -19.65 -0.42
CA LYS A 144 -24.08 -19.69 -1.76
C LYS A 144 -22.68 -20.29 -1.69
N ALA A 145 -22.23 -20.86 -2.81
CA ALA A 145 -20.85 -21.33 -2.92
C ALA A 145 -19.85 -20.20 -2.63
N ILE A 146 -18.82 -20.51 -1.84
CA ILE A 146 -17.87 -19.51 -1.33
C ILE A 146 -16.89 -19.04 -2.40
N MET A 147 -16.44 -19.96 -3.27
CA MET A 147 -15.42 -19.67 -4.29
C MET A 147 -15.87 -18.62 -5.32
N PRO A 148 -17.09 -18.68 -5.90
CA PRO A 148 -17.57 -17.63 -6.79
C PRO A 148 -17.64 -16.26 -6.13
N GLN A 149 -18.01 -16.20 -4.84
CA GLN A 149 -18.10 -14.95 -4.09
C GLN A 149 -16.71 -14.34 -3.87
N LEU A 150 -15.74 -15.15 -3.43
CA LEU A 150 -14.34 -14.70 -3.24
C LEU A 150 -13.72 -14.25 -4.56
N LEU A 151 -13.90 -15.01 -5.63
CA LEU A 151 -13.42 -14.64 -6.96
C LEU A 151 -14.04 -13.33 -7.44
N LEU A 152 -15.32 -13.10 -7.16
CA LEU A 152 -15.97 -11.82 -7.48
C LEU A 152 -15.33 -10.66 -6.73
N PHE A 153 -15.09 -10.79 -5.42
CA PHE A 153 -14.42 -9.75 -4.64
C PHE A 153 -12.98 -9.48 -5.14
N ILE A 154 -12.24 -10.53 -5.50
CA ILE A 154 -10.88 -10.41 -6.05
C ILE A 154 -10.92 -9.70 -7.40
N ALA A 155 -11.82 -10.13 -8.28
CA ALA A 155 -11.97 -9.54 -9.60
C ALA A 155 -12.40 -8.07 -9.52
N THR A 156 -13.39 -7.72 -8.69
CA THR A 156 -13.85 -6.33 -8.56
C THR A 156 -12.78 -5.45 -7.94
N GLY A 157 -12.10 -5.91 -6.90
CA GLY A 157 -11.00 -5.16 -6.27
C GLY A 157 -9.82 -4.94 -7.21
N TYR A 158 -9.41 -5.99 -7.94
CA TYR A 158 -8.30 -5.91 -8.90
C TYR A 158 -8.63 -5.02 -10.08
N VAL A 159 -9.80 -5.20 -10.70
CA VAL A 159 -10.24 -4.38 -11.84
C VAL A 159 -10.39 -2.92 -11.42
N PHE A 160 -10.93 -2.65 -10.24
CA PHE A 160 -11.01 -1.28 -9.73
C PHE A 160 -9.62 -0.65 -9.58
N LYS A 161 -8.67 -1.31 -8.90
CA LYS A 161 -7.29 -0.81 -8.76
C LYS A 161 -6.64 -0.57 -10.11
N MET A 162 -6.84 -1.47 -11.08
CA MET A 162 -6.31 -1.35 -12.43
C MET A 162 -6.91 -0.16 -13.19
N LEU A 163 -8.24 0.00 -13.17
CA LEU A 163 -8.93 1.12 -13.83
C LEU A 163 -8.54 2.46 -13.21
N CYS A 164 -8.43 2.52 -11.88
CA CYS A 164 -7.94 3.71 -11.20
C CYS A 164 -6.50 4.03 -11.58
N ALA A 165 -5.58 3.06 -11.60
CA ALA A 165 -4.21 3.30 -12.04
C ALA A 165 -4.14 3.86 -13.47
N PHE A 166 -4.96 3.34 -14.40
CA PHE A 166 -5.05 3.90 -15.75
C PHE A 166 -5.65 5.31 -15.77
N ALA A 167 -6.68 5.58 -14.98
CA ALA A 167 -7.29 6.90 -14.86
C ALA A 167 -6.31 7.93 -14.25
N ASP A 168 -5.55 7.53 -13.22
CA ASP A 168 -4.57 8.34 -12.49
C ASP A 168 -3.32 8.65 -13.33
N THR A 169 -3.04 7.83 -14.35
CA THR A 169 -1.94 8.06 -15.30
C THR A 169 -2.08 9.42 -16.00
N VAL A 170 -3.30 9.84 -16.35
CA VAL A 170 -3.57 11.12 -17.05
C VAL A 170 -3.26 12.36 -16.18
N PRO A 171 -3.84 12.52 -14.97
CA PRO A 171 -3.50 13.62 -14.08
C PRO A 171 -2.05 13.52 -13.57
N PHE A 172 -1.47 12.33 -13.47
CA PHE A 172 -0.05 12.17 -13.16
C PHE A 172 0.85 12.83 -14.21
N TYR A 173 0.70 12.51 -15.50
CA TYR A 173 1.51 13.14 -16.55
C TYR A 173 1.35 14.66 -16.58
N MET A 174 0.11 15.14 -16.40
CA MET A 174 -0.17 16.59 -16.34
C MET A 174 0.47 17.23 -15.12
N GLY A 175 0.24 16.68 -13.92
CA GLY A 175 0.77 17.19 -12.67
C GLY A 175 2.29 17.12 -12.60
N ALA A 176 2.91 16.07 -13.14
CA ALA A 176 4.36 15.89 -13.07
C ALA A 176 5.04 16.93 -13.95
N SER A 177 4.51 17.17 -15.15
CA SER A 177 5.02 18.22 -16.04
C SER A 177 4.87 19.63 -15.44
N TRP A 178 3.78 19.89 -14.70
CA TRP A 178 3.55 21.15 -14.02
C TRP A 178 4.43 21.32 -12.78
N LEU A 179 4.53 20.30 -11.93
CA LEU A 179 5.30 20.33 -10.69
C LEU A 179 6.81 20.36 -10.95
N THR A 180 7.30 19.65 -11.97
CA THR A 180 8.71 19.73 -12.39
C THR A 180 9.08 21.14 -12.85
N LYS A 181 8.18 21.81 -13.59
CA LYS A 181 8.37 23.23 -13.97
C LYS A 181 8.31 24.17 -12.76
N TYR A 182 7.40 23.91 -11.82
CA TYR A 182 7.23 24.73 -10.62
C TYR A 182 8.41 24.58 -9.63
N LEU A 183 8.90 23.36 -9.43
CA LEU A 183 10.00 23.02 -8.54
C LEU A 183 11.40 23.19 -9.16
N ARG A 184 11.48 23.51 -10.47
CA ARG A 184 12.74 23.65 -11.25
C ARG A 184 13.70 22.47 -11.06
N LEU A 185 13.17 21.25 -11.01
CA LEU A 185 14.00 20.05 -10.85
C LEU A 185 14.77 19.78 -12.17
N PRO A 186 16.08 19.44 -12.13
CA PRO A 186 16.81 19.00 -13.31
C PRO A 186 16.17 17.71 -13.86
N PRO A 187 16.28 17.45 -15.18
CA PRO A 187 15.70 16.26 -15.81
C PRO A 187 16.22 14.98 -15.12
N ALA A 188 15.32 14.00 -14.94
CA ALA A 188 15.50 12.77 -14.15
C ALA A 188 16.74 11.89 -14.48
N THR A 189 17.52 12.28 -15.50
CA THR A 189 18.78 11.67 -15.90
C THR A 189 20.00 12.15 -15.13
N GLU A 190 19.91 13.27 -14.39
CA GLU A 190 21.03 13.77 -13.58
C GLU A 190 20.87 13.37 -12.11
N THR A 191 21.94 12.77 -11.58
CA THR A 191 22.22 12.24 -10.24
C THR A 191 21.28 12.56 -9.06
N PRO A 192 21.13 11.63 -8.09
CA PRO A 192 20.19 11.77 -6.97
C PRO A 192 20.36 13.10 -6.23
N HIS A 193 19.26 13.84 -6.06
CA HIS A 193 19.24 15.04 -5.24
C HIS A 193 19.84 14.76 -3.84
N PRO A 194 20.81 15.57 -3.38
CA PRO A 194 21.16 15.56 -1.96
C PRO A 194 19.91 15.88 -1.12
N PRO A 195 19.84 15.38 0.13
CA PRO A 195 18.71 15.62 1.01
C PRO A 195 18.44 17.11 1.15
N ALA A 196 17.16 17.50 1.25
CA ALA A 196 16.70 18.90 1.29
C ALA A 196 17.39 19.76 2.39
N ALA A 197 17.98 19.12 3.40
CA ALA A 197 18.81 19.77 4.41
C ALA A 197 20.06 20.46 3.82
N ALA A 198 20.65 19.94 2.74
CA ALA A 198 21.86 20.50 2.14
C ALA A 198 21.60 21.78 1.30
N ALA A 199 20.35 22.00 0.87
CA ALA A 199 19.98 23.20 0.11
C ALA A 199 19.83 24.44 1.01
N VAL A 200 19.61 24.25 2.31
CA VAL A 200 19.51 25.35 3.28
C VAL A 200 20.90 25.83 3.72
N GLU A 201 21.88 24.93 3.84
CA GLU A 201 23.27 25.31 4.16
C GLU A 201 24.02 25.94 2.97
N ALA A 202 23.65 25.60 1.73
CA ALA A 202 24.27 26.18 0.53
C ALA A 202 23.77 27.60 0.18
N GLY A 203 22.81 28.14 0.95
CA GLY A 203 22.16 29.44 0.69
C GLY A 203 22.40 30.50 1.76
N VAL A 204 23.26 30.25 2.76
CA VAL A 204 23.65 31.25 3.75
C VAL A 204 25.17 31.40 3.72
N GLY A 205 25.62 32.24 2.78
CA GLY A 205 26.95 32.83 2.72
C GLY A 205 26.80 34.31 2.40
#